data_AF-A0A9E4DAN5-F1
#
_entry.id   AF-A0A9E4DAN5-F1
#
_cell.length_a   1.000
_cell.length_b   1.000
_cell.length_c   1.000
_cell.angle_alpha   90.00
_cell.angle_beta   90.00
_cell.angle_gamma   90.00
#
_symmetry.space_group_name_H-M   'P 1'
#
loop_
_entity.id
_entity.type
_entity.pdbx_description
1 polymer ?
#
loop_
_entity_poly.entity_id
_entity_poly.type
_entity_poly.pdbx_seq_one_letter_code
_entity_poly.pdbx_strand_id
1 'polypeptide(L)'
;MLDWLELGSPESCELNLRWIDDYPRLKLVESATPMFLFVLSGDAIDRKLYDFVNPYTGEIGSDGVVRLAAANLNATHIVLEQPALVEGEALPSARKRLRSLTKLSSKRSARTAFKIVPGKAHSGEAMGIMRGVRNDEATDATVDAILRCLAVADAAGYAKLCTAFENENSAHQDVANRLEVEHVPVLPDREYIHDPHAMVIFRLLDSRGIGAPDVKVLLTAGPNHDPNQLPENFLADRQLNKRSGNLCFFLNHATLTGCPAIPGRKPNEIARKALVPRPPYGLRIVP
;
A
#
# COMPACT_ATOMS: atom_id res chain seq x y z
N MET A 1 10.95 -10.84 -18.39
CA MET A 1 11.16 -11.24 -16.97
C MET A 1 10.83 -10.07 -16.04
N LEU A 2 11.29 -8.85 -16.31
CA LEU A 2 10.91 -7.66 -15.54
C LEU A 2 9.42 -7.26 -15.70
N ASP A 3 8.79 -7.60 -16.83
CA ASP A 3 7.36 -7.28 -17.08
C ASP A 3 6.39 -7.96 -16.10
N TRP A 4 6.85 -8.97 -15.37
CA TRP A 4 6.08 -9.64 -14.31
C TRP A 4 6.08 -8.83 -13.01
N LEU A 5 7.12 -8.01 -12.80
CA LEU A 5 7.27 -7.19 -11.60
C LEU A 5 6.63 -5.80 -11.75
N GLU A 6 6.14 -5.46 -12.94
CA GLU A 6 5.38 -4.24 -13.15
C GLU A 6 4.10 -4.26 -12.29
N LEU A 7 3.80 -3.14 -11.63
CA LEU A 7 2.57 -3.00 -10.84
C LEU A 7 1.35 -3.31 -11.72
N GLY A 8 0.47 -4.17 -11.20
CA GLY A 8 -0.75 -4.57 -11.91
C GLY A 8 -0.54 -5.57 -13.04
N SER A 9 0.67 -6.13 -13.21
CA SER A 9 0.89 -7.23 -14.17
C SER A 9 -0.07 -8.41 -13.89
N PRO A 10 -0.43 -9.21 -14.91
CA PRO A 10 -1.25 -10.41 -14.72
C PRO A 10 -0.67 -11.33 -13.65
N GLU A 11 0.65 -11.54 -13.68
CA GLU A 11 1.35 -12.49 -12.81
C GLU A 11 1.40 -11.99 -11.35
N SER A 12 1.65 -10.69 -11.13
CA SER A 12 1.60 -10.08 -9.81
C SER A 12 0.19 -10.11 -9.22
N CYS A 13 -0.83 -9.84 -10.05
CA CYS A 13 -2.23 -9.93 -9.63
C CYS A 13 -2.63 -11.37 -9.29
N GLU A 14 -2.27 -12.35 -10.11
CA GLU A 14 -2.56 -13.76 -9.84
C GLU A 14 -1.94 -14.20 -8.51
N LEU A 15 -0.67 -13.86 -8.27
CA LEU A 15 0.01 -14.20 -7.01
C LEU A 15 -0.71 -13.59 -5.78
N ASN A 16 -1.06 -12.30 -5.85
CA ASN A 16 -1.78 -11.62 -4.77
C ASN A 16 -3.18 -12.22 -4.53
N LEU A 17 -3.90 -12.56 -5.60
CA LEU A 17 -5.21 -13.19 -5.49
C LEU A 17 -5.12 -14.57 -4.88
N ARG A 18 -4.17 -15.41 -5.30
CA ARG A 18 -3.95 -16.72 -4.67
C ARG A 18 -3.64 -16.59 -3.19
N TRP A 19 -2.81 -15.61 -2.81
CA TRP A 19 -2.53 -15.32 -1.40
C TRP A 19 -3.79 -14.94 -0.60
N ILE A 20 -4.71 -14.17 -1.19
CA ILE A 20 -5.94 -13.73 -0.52
C ILE A 20 -7.03 -14.83 -0.52
N ASP A 21 -7.22 -15.52 -1.64
CA ASP A 21 -8.37 -16.38 -1.92
C ASP A 21 -8.11 -17.87 -1.63
N ASP A 22 -6.89 -18.35 -1.87
CA ASP A 22 -6.57 -19.78 -1.85
C ASP A 22 -5.75 -20.19 -0.63
N TYR A 23 -4.71 -19.43 -0.31
CA TYR A 23 -3.76 -19.75 0.77
C TYR A 23 -4.39 -19.84 2.16
N PRO A 24 -5.43 -19.06 2.53
CA PRO A 24 -6.11 -19.25 3.81
C PRO A 24 -6.68 -20.65 3.99
N ARG A 25 -7.06 -21.34 2.90
CA ARG A 25 -7.57 -22.73 2.95
C ARG A 25 -6.50 -23.74 3.34
N LEU A 26 -5.22 -23.42 3.12
CA LEU A 26 -4.10 -24.29 3.45
C LEU A 26 -3.78 -24.31 4.96
N LYS A 27 -4.34 -23.37 5.74
CA LYS A 27 -4.13 -23.26 7.19
C LYS A 27 -2.66 -23.37 7.59
N LEU A 28 -1.78 -22.71 6.84
CA LEU A 28 -0.32 -22.87 6.93
C LEU A 28 0.22 -22.74 8.35
N VAL A 29 -0.30 -21.79 9.12
CA VAL A 29 0.10 -21.47 10.50
C VAL A 29 -0.40 -22.51 11.52
N GLU A 30 -1.50 -23.20 11.22
CA GLU A 30 -2.18 -24.16 12.12
C GLU A 30 -1.88 -25.62 11.77
N SER A 31 -1.13 -25.87 10.70
CA SER A 31 -0.83 -27.21 10.22
C SER A 31 0.15 -27.97 11.14
N ALA A 32 0.25 -29.29 10.97
CA ALA A 32 1.19 -30.13 11.73
C ALA A 32 2.67 -29.76 11.47
N THR A 33 2.96 -29.08 10.35
CA THR A 33 4.27 -28.53 10.02
C THR A 33 4.07 -27.06 9.68
N PRO A 34 3.96 -26.18 10.69
CA PRO A 34 3.49 -24.83 10.47
C PRO A 34 4.48 -24.03 9.63
N MET A 35 3.94 -23.23 8.70
CA MET A 35 4.70 -22.28 7.90
C MET A 35 4.32 -20.87 8.28
N PHE A 36 5.31 -20.10 8.73
CA PHE A 36 5.16 -18.70 9.12
C PHE A 36 5.80 -17.80 8.06
N LEU A 37 5.03 -16.86 7.51
CA LEU A 37 5.54 -15.88 6.55
C LEU A 37 5.85 -14.56 7.26
N PHE A 38 6.96 -13.94 6.92
CA PHE A 38 7.39 -12.68 7.49
C PHE A 38 7.76 -11.71 6.37
N VAL A 39 7.39 -10.45 6.54
CA VAL A 39 7.80 -9.37 5.63
C VAL A 39 8.48 -8.30 6.46
N LEU A 40 9.76 -8.09 6.21
CA LEU A 40 10.56 -7.02 6.81
C LEU A 40 10.91 -6.05 5.68
N SER A 41 10.54 -4.78 5.82
CA SER A 41 10.79 -3.76 4.80
C SER A 41 11.37 -2.51 5.42
N GLY A 42 12.31 -1.89 4.73
CA GLY A 42 12.74 -0.53 5.03
C GLY A 42 11.69 0.50 4.60
N ASP A 43 11.88 1.74 5.04
CA ASP A 43 11.02 2.88 4.70
C ASP A 43 11.80 4.18 4.44
N ALA A 44 13.13 4.09 4.33
CA ALA A 44 13.99 5.21 4.05
C ALA A 44 14.70 5.03 2.71
N ILE A 45 15.15 6.13 2.15
CA ILE A 45 15.78 6.17 0.83
C ILE A 45 17.21 6.64 1.01
N ASP A 46 18.16 5.87 0.48
CA ASP A 46 19.56 6.31 0.37
C ASP A 46 19.72 7.32 -0.76
N ARG A 47 19.36 8.58 -0.46
CA ARG A 47 19.39 9.70 -1.41
C ARG A 47 20.79 9.91 -1.99
N LYS A 48 21.87 9.62 -1.24
CA LYS A 48 23.25 9.72 -1.77
C LYS A 48 23.52 8.69 -2.86
N LEU A 49 22.93 7.50 -2.78
CA LEU A 49 23.06 6.47 -3.80
C LEU A 49 22.18 6.78 -5.03
N TYR A 50 20.97 7.30 -4.79
CA TYR A 50 19.94 7.45 -5.81
C TYR A 50 19.93 8.79 -6.55
N ASP A 51 20.43 9.88 -5.94
CA ASP A 51 20.49 11.22 -6.56
C ASP A 51 21.35 11.25 -7.84
N PHE A 52 22.33 10.34 -7.97
CA PHE A 52 23.22 10.29 -9.14
C PHE A 52 22.70 9.41 -10.28
N VAL A 53 21.68 8.57 -10.05
CA VAL A 53 21.26 7.54 -11.00
C VAL A 53 19.87 7.84 -11.57
N ASN A 54 18.92 8.30 -10.75
CA ASN A 54 17.59 8.66 -11.22
C ASN A 54 16.82 9.51 -10.18
N PRO A 55 16.44 10.77 -10.46
CA PRO A 55 15.64 11.56 -9.52
C PRO A 55 14.25 10.98 -9.20
N TYR A 56 13.80 9.94 -9.93
CA TYR A 56 12.57 9.19 -9.62
C TYR A 56 12.71 8.13 -8.52
N THR A 57 13.91 7.72 -8.10
CA THR A 57 14.11 6.65 -7.08
C THR A 57 13.89 7.11 -5.63
N GLY A 58 13.04 8.13 -5.46
CA GLY A 58 12.65 8.76 -4.20
C GLY A 58 11.19 8.53 -3.83
N GLU A 59 10.60 7.39 -4.19
CA GLU A 59 9.15 7.17 -4.03
C GLU A 59 8.71 7.22 -2.56
N ILE A 60 7.70 8.03 -2.26
CA ILE A 60 7.17 8.19 -0.90
C ILE A 60 6.70 6.84 -0.34
N GLY A 61 7.06 6.56 0.92
CA GLY A 61 6.68 5.31 1.59
C GLY A 61 7.32 4.07 0.98
N SER A 62 8.57 4.19 0.51
CA SER A 62 9.38 3.10 -0.03
C SER A 62 10.76 3.03 0.64
N ASP A 63 11.46 1.92 0.43
CA ASP A 63 12.87 1.76 0.77
C ASP A 63 13.83 2.24 -0.36
N GLY A 64 13.30 3.01 -1.32
CA GLY A 64 13.99 3.45 -2.53
C GLY A 64 13.80 2.51 -3.74
N VAL A 65 13.24 1.31 -3.54
CA VAL A 65 12.94 0.36 -4.62
C VAL A 65 11.51 -0.18 -4.52
N VAL A 66 11.07 -0.57 -3.32
CA VAL A 66 9.78 -1.20 -3.07
C VAL A 66 8.97 -0.36 -2.09
N ARG A 67 7.74 -0.01 -2.48
CA ARG A 67 6.77 0.65 -1.59
C ARG A 67 6.37 -0.29 -0.46
N LEU A 68 6.28 0.22 0.78
CA LEU A 68 5.75 -0.53 1.93
C LEU A 68 4.39 -1.16 1.63
N ALA A 69 3.50 -0.41 0.96
CA ALA A 69 2.18 -0.89 0.59
C ALA A 69 2.20 -2.03 -0.45
N ALA A 70 3.25 -2.09 -1.28
CA ALA A 70 3.43 -3.16 -2.26
C ALA A 70 4.07 -4.42 -1.65
N ALA A 71 4.95 -4.25 -0.66
CA ALA A 71 5.54 -5.37 0.10
C ALA A 71 4.54 -6.01 1.08
N ASN A 72 3.55 -5.25 1.57
CA ASN A 72 2.62 -5.69 2.59
C ASN A 72 1.61 -6.73 2.08
N LEU A 73 1.76 -7.97 2.54
CA LEU A 73 0.88 -9.10 2.21
C LEU A 73 -0.50 -9.07 2.92
N ASN A 74 -0.76 -8.08 3.78
CA ASN A 74 -2.05 -7.91 4.45
C ASN A 74 -3.04 -7.14 3.56
N ALA A 75 -3.58 -7.82 2.54
CA ALA A 75 -4.44 -7.22 1.52
C ALA A 75 -5.92 -7.65 1.63
N THR A 76 -6.80 -6.91 0.96
CA THR A 76 -8.23 -7.25 0.83
C THR A 76 -8.62 -7.27 -0.64
N HIS A 77 -9.24 -8.36 -1.08
CA HIS A 77 -9.86 -8.49 -2.39
C HIS A 77 -11.36 -8.20 -2.27
N ILE A 78 -11.84 -7.20 -3.01
CA ILE A 78 -13.27 -6.84 -3.08
C ILE A 78 -13.74 -7.06 -4.51
N VAL A 79 -14.81 -7.83 -4.67
CA VAL A 79 -15.45 -8.07 -5.96
C VAL A 79 -16.77 -7.34 -5.99
N LEU A 80 -16.91 -6.45 -6.98
CA LEU A 80 -18.14 -5.76 -7.31
C LEU A 80 -18.63 -6.28 -8.67
N GLU A 81 -19.92 -6.54 -8.78
CA GLU A 81 -20.53 -7.05 -10.02
C GLU A 81 -21.60 -6.10 -10.53
N GLN A 82 -21.74 -6.04 -11.86
CA GLN A 82 -22.88 -5.38 -12.49
C GLN A 82 -24.06 -6.35 -12.51
N PRO A 83 -25.30 -5.91 -12.22
CA PRO A 83 -26.49 -6.73 -12.33
C PRO A 83 -26.65 -7.37 -13.72
N ALA A 84 -27.11 -8.63 -13.80
CA ALA A 84 -27.29 -9.35 -15.06
C ALA A 84 -28.28 -8.67 -16.02
N LEU A 85 -28.14 -8.87 -17.33
CA LEU A 85 -29.15 -8.40 -18.30
C LEU A 85 -30.47 -9.17 -18.10
N VAL A 86 -31.60 -8.45 -18.20
CA VAL A 86 -32.94 -9.04 -18.13
C VAL A 86 -33.55 -8.95 -19.52
N GLU A 87 -33.89 -10.11 -20.10
CA GLU A 87 -34.51 -10.16 -21.42
C GLU A 87 -35.89 -9.47 -21.42
N GLY A 88 -36.18 -8.70 -22.46
CA GLY A 88 -37.41 -7.91 -22.55
C GLY A 88 -37.45 -6.64 -21.70
N GLU A 89 -36.38 -6.33 -20.94
CA GLU A 89 -36.31 -5.07 -20.18
C GLU A 89 -36.11 -3.86 -21.10
N ALA A 90 -36.92 -2.83 -20.90
CA ALA A 90 -36.77 -1.57 -21.62
C ALA A 90 -35.43 -0.89 -21.32
N LEU A 91 -34.75 -0.37 -22.34
CA LEU A 91 -33.43 0.28 -22.24
C LEU A 91 -33.31 1.34 -21.13
N PRO A 92 -34.30 2.21 -20.87
CA PRO A 92 -34.21 3.19 -19.77
C PRO A 92 -34.14 2.52 -18.39
N SER A 93 -34.89 1.44 -18.16
CA SER A 93 -34.86 0.67 -16.92
C SER A 93 -33.52 -0.05 -16.76
N ALA A 94 -33.09 -0.74 -17.84
CA ALA A 94 -31.81 -1.45 -17.86
C ALA A 94 -30.65 -0.49 -17.56
N ARG A 95 -30.61 0.70 -18.18
CA ARG A 95 -29.56 1.70 -17.92
C ARG A 95 -29.50 2.17 -16.46
N LYS A 96 -30.64 2.33 -15.78
CA LYS A 96 -30.67 2.75 -14.38
C LYS A 96 -30.07 1.65 -13.48
N ARG A 97 -30.44 0.40 -13.73
CA ARG A 97 -30.00 -0.78 -12.98
C ARG A 97 -28.53 -1.14 -13.24
N LEU A 98 -28.11 -1.13 -14.51
CA LEU A 98 -26.73 -1.45 -14.91
C LEU A 98 -25.70 -0.41 -14.47
N ARG A 99 -26.13 0.78 -14.01
CA ARG A 99 -25.22 1.79 -13.43
C ARG A 99 -24.83 1.51 -11.97
N SER A 100 -25.55 0.62 -11.28
CA SER A 100 -25.19 0.20 -9.93
C SER A 100 -24.24 -0.99 -9.96
N LEU A 101 -23.33 -1.05 -9.00
CA LEU A 101 -22.54 -2.23 -8.71
C LEU A 101 -22.97 -2.81 -7.36
N THR A 102 -23.11 -4.14 -7.29
CA THR A 102 -23.37 -4.87 -6.05
C THR A 102 -22.09 -5.50 -5.54
N LYS A 103 -21.87 -5.45 -4.22
CA LYS A 103 -20.74 -6.12 -3.59
C LYS A 103 -21.00 -7.62 -3.55
N LEU A 104 -20.28 -8.39 -4.36
CA LEU A 104 -20.37 -9.85 -4.39
C LEU A 104 -19.54 -10.48 -3.27
N SER A 105 -18.31 -10.01 -3.07
CA SER A 105 -17.44 -10.55 -2.01
C SER A 105 -16.44 -9.53 -1.48
N SER A 106 -15.96 -9.79 -0.28
CA SER A 106 -14.82 -9.09 0.31
C SER A 106 -14.09 -10.07 1.21
N LYS A 107 -12.86 -10.38 0.83
CA LYS A 107 -12.02 -11.35 1.52
C LYS A 107 -10.70 -10.70 1.88
N ARG A 108 -10.26 -10.96 3.11
CA ARG A 108 -8.96 -10.51 3.60
C ARG A 108 -7.99 -11.69 3.55
N SER A 109 -6.73 -11.41 3.20
CA SER A 109 -5.66 -12.40 3.27
C SER A 109 -5.49 -12.93 4.70
N ALA A 110 -4.78 -14.05 4.82
CA ALA A 110 -4.23 -14.45 6.11
C ALA A 110 -3.35 -13.32 6.69
N ARG A 111 -3.47 -13.10 7.99
CA ARG A 111 -2.68 -12.07 8.68
C ARG A 111 -1.20 -12.45 8.60
N THR A 112 -0.38 -11.52 8.13
CA THR A 112 1.06 -11.68 7.95
C THR A 112 1.83 -10.76 8.88
N ALA A 113 2.87 -11.28 9.52
CA ALA A 113 3.81 -10.48 10.29
C ALA A 113 4.57 -9.52 9.37
N PHE A 114 4.16 -8.26 9.35
CA PHE A 114 4.76 -7.19 8.56
C PHE A 114 5.45 -6.19 9.48
N LYS A 115 6.75 -5.96 9.29
CA LYS A 115 7.56 -5.03 10.08
C LYS A 115 8.17 -3.97 9.18
N ILE A 116 7.93 -2.71 9.52
CA ILE A 116 8.72 -1.58 9.03
C ILE A 116 9.98 -1.52 9.89
N VAL A 117 11.16 -1.59 9.27
CA VAL A 117 12.46 -1.40 9.91
C VAL A 117 12.88 0.05 9.68
N PRO A 118 12.70 0.95 10.68
CA PRO A 118 12.86 2.39 10.48
C PRO A 118 14.24 2.77 9.97
N GLY A 119 14.29 3.68 8.99
CA GLY A 119 15.55 4.26 8.54
C GLY A 119 16.39 3.33 7.67
N LYS A 120 15.87 2.14 7.31
CA LYS A 120 16.54 1.23 6.39
C LYS A 120 16.09 1.49 4.95
N ALA A 121 17.05 1.43 4.04
CA ALA A 121 16.85 1.44 2.60
C ALA A 121 16.95 0.03 2.02
N HIS A 122 16.56 -0.14 0.76
CA HIS A 122 16.62 -1.43 0.07
C HIS A 122 18.06 -1.97 0.00
N SER A 123 18.99 -1.07 -0.28
CA SER A 123 20.40 -1.37 -0.52
C SER A 123 21.30 -0.25 0.01
N GLY A 124 22.62 -0.44 -0.07
CA GLY A 124 23.64 0.48 0.45
C GLY A 124 24.36 -0.06 1.67
N GLU A 125 25.62 0.35 1.85
CA GLU A 125 26.47 -0.08 2.98
C GLU A 125 26.16 0.68 4.28
N ALA A 126 25.54 1.85 4.19
CA ALA A 126 25.19 2.65 5.36
C ALA A 126 23.78 2.32 5.88
N MET A 127 22.79 2.31 4.99
CA MET A 127 21.37 2.19 5.35
C MET A 127 20.68 0.94 4.81
N GLY A 128 21.34 0.14 3.97
CA GLY A 128 20.73 -1.04 3.38
C GLY A 128 20.26 -2.03 4.43
N ILE A 129 19.04 -2.54 4.30
CA ILE A 129 18.42 -3.47 5.26
C ILE A 129 19.27 -4.73 5.46
N MET A 130 19.90 -5.24 4.40
CA MET A 130 20.84 -6.36 4.49
C MET A 130 22.30 -5.89 4.55
N ARG A 131 22.75 -5.13 3.54
CA ARG A 131 24.17 -4.77 3.37
C ARG A 131 24.69 -3.77 4.41
N GLY A 132 23.80 -3.01 5.05
CA GLY A 132 24.16 -2.05 6.09
C GLY A 132 24.34 -2.65 7.49
N VAL A 133 24.07 -3.94 7.67
CA VAL A 133 24.30 -4.64 8.93
C VAL A 133 25.80 -4.87 9.10
N ARG A 134 26.36 -4.37 10.20
CA ARG A 134 27.79 -4.47 10.52
C ARG A 134 28.06 -5.67 11.41
N ASN A 135 29.26 -6.25 11.27
CA ASN A 135 29.75 -7.32 12.12
C ASN A 135 30.64 -6.74 13.22
N ASP A 136 30.07 -5.86 14.04
CA ASP A 136 30.75 -5.12 15.11
C ASP A 136 30.11 -5.36 16.48
N GLU A 137 29.35 -6.46 16.62
CA GLU A 137 28.61 -6.87 17.82
C GLU A 137 27.51 -5.87 18.28
N ALA A 138 27.32 -4.77 17.55
CA ALA A 138 26.24 -3.84 17.83
C ALA A 138 24.88 -4.44 17.46
N THR A 139 23.85 -4.12 18.24
CA THR A 139 22.46 -4.49 17.94
C THR A 139 21.98 -3.76 16.69
N ASP A 140 21.39 -4.48 15.74
CA ASP A 140 20.74 -3.91 14.54
C ASP A 140 19.27 -4.31 14.51
N ALA A 141 18.39 -3.33 14.29
CA ALA A 141 16.94 -3.55 14.27
C ALA A 141 16.48 -4.61 13.25
N THR A 142 17.23 -4.78 12.16
CA THR A 142 16.97 -5.83 11.16
C THR A 142 17.27 -7.21 11.73
N VAL A 143 18.43 -7.35 12.38
CA VAL A 143 18.86 -8.62 13.01
C VAL A 143 17.89 -8.98 14.13
N ASP A 144 17.52 -8.01 14.98
CA ASP A 144 16.55 -8.22 16.05
C ASP A 144 15.19 -8.67 15.51
N ALA A 145 14.70 -8.06 14.43
CA ALA A 145 13.45 -8.47 13.78
C ALA A 145 13.54 -9.90 13.23
N ILE A 146 14.64 -10.26 12.56
CA ILE A 146 14.88 -11.62 12.03
C ILE A 146 14.91 -12.63 13.18
N LEU A 147 15.64 -12.37 14.25
CA LEU A 147 15.72 -13.26 15.42
C LEU A 147 14.36 -13.47 16.07
N ARG A 148 13.53 -12.42 16.17
CA ARG A 148 12.14 -12.53 16.65
C ARG A 148 11.27 -13.38 15.74
N CYS A 149 11.45 -13.31 14.41
CA CYS A 149 10.76 -14.18 13.46
C CYS A 149 11.18 -15.65 13.62
N LEU A 150 12.48 -15.91 13.75
CA LEU A 150 13.04 -17.25 13.93
C LEU A 150 12.63 -17.90 15.27
N ALA A 151 12.32 -17.09 16.29
CA ALA A 151 11.85 -17.56 17.58
C ALA A 151 10.37 -18.02 17.58
N VAL A 152 9.62 -17.80 16.51
CA VAL A 152 8.22 -18.24 16.41
C VAL A 152 8.16 -19.76 16.21
N ALA A 153 7.56 -20.45 17.18
CA ALA A 153 7.42 -21.91 17.16
C ALA A 153 6.00 -22.42 16.85
N ASP A 154 4.98 -21.58 17.04
CA ASP A 154 3.58 -21.97 16.95
C ASP A 154 2.66 -20.81 16.49
N ALA A 155 1.40 -21.14 16.25
CA ALA A 155 0.37 -20.19 15.81
C ALA A 155 0.15 -19.04 16.82
N ALA A 156 0.27 -19.31 18.12
CA ALA A 156 0.06 -18.31 19.16
C ALA A 156 1.24 -17.31 19.21
N GLY A 157 2.47 -17.82 19.09
CA GLY A 157 3.69 -17.04 18.95
C GLY A 157 3.65 -16.16 17.70
N TYR A 158 3.19 -16.72 16.58
CA TYR A 158 3.03 -15.97 15.33
C TYR A 158 2.00 -14.84 15.48
N ALA A 159 0.83 -15.13 16.06
CA ALA A 159 -0.19 -14.12 16.31
C ALA A 159 0.29 -12.99 17.24
N LYS A 160 1.07 -13.34 18.28
CA LYS A 160 1.70 -12.35 19.18
C LYS A 160 2.70 -11.47 18.43
N LEU A 161 3.54 -12.06 17.57
CA LEU A 161 4.50 -11.31 16.77
C LEU A 161 3.80 -10.36 15.79
N CYS A 162 2.75 -10.81 15.10
CA CYS A 162 1.94 -9.95 14.23
C CYS A 162 1.42 -8.72 14.98
N THR A 163 0.85 -8.91 16.18
CA THR A 163 0.38 -7.79 17.01
C THR A 163 1.51 -6.88 17.48
N ALA A 164 2.65 -7.44 17.86
CA ALA A 164 3.81 -6.64 18.27
C ALA A 164 4.30 -5.76 17.11
N PHE A 165 4.47 -6.32 15.92
CA PHE A 165 4.88 -5.57 14.74
C PHE A 165 3.84 -4.52 14.33
N GLU A 166 2.54 -4.81 14.39
CA GLU A 166 1.49 -3.81 14.11
C GLU A 166 1.54 -2.62 15.08
N ASN A 167 1.76 -2.88 16.37
CA ASN A 167 1.90 -1.83 17.39
C ASN A 167 3.16 -0.98 17.14
N GLU A 168 4.28 -1.62 16.84
CA GLU A 168 5.54 -0.92 16.56
C GLU A 168 5.45 -0.10 15.26
N ASN A 169 4.82 -0.65 14.21
CA ASN A 169 4.59 0.09 12.97
C ASN A 169 3.66 1.28 13.20
N SER A 170 2.60 1.10 14.02
CA SER A 170 1.69 2.19 14.38
C SER A 170 2.41 3.30 15.14
N ALA A 171 3.29 2.95 16.08
CA ALA A 171 4.10 3.91 16.82
C ALA A 171 5.09 4.64 15.90
N HIS A 172 5.76 3.91 15.00
CA HIS A 172 6.67 4.48 14.01
C HIS A 172 5.95 5.44 13.06
N GLN A 173 4.72 5.10 12.65
CA GLN A 173 3.87 5.91 11.79
C GLN A 173 3.00 6.92 12.56
N ASP A 174 3.26 7.16 13.85
CA ASP A 174 2.55 8.21 14.60
C ASP A 174 2.80 9.59 13.96
N VAL A 175 1.82 10.49 14.04
CA VAL A 175 1.88 11.83 13.42
C VAL A 175 3.14 12.60 13.83
N ALA A 176 3.61 12.43 15.07
CA ALA A 176 4.82 13.09 15.57
C ALA A 176 6.12 12.62 14.87
N ASN A 177 6.11 11.43 14.26
CA ASN A 177 7.27 10.79 13.66
C ASN A 177 7.31 10.89 12.12
N ARG A 178 6.33 11.57 11.50
CA ARG A 178 6.17 11.63 10.03
C ARG A 178 6.95 12.75 9.35
N LEU A 179 7.63 13.62 10.11
CA LEU A 179 8.47 14.67 9.55
C LEU A 179 9.93 14.21 9.55
N GLU A 180 10.49 13.97 8.37
CA GLU A 180 11.93 13.80 8.18
C GLU A 180 12.52 15.14 7.70
N VAL A 181 13.69 15.48 8.24
CA VAL A 181 14.43 16.69 7.85
C VAL A 181 15.80 16.28 7.33
N GLU A 182 16.04 16.53 6.05
CA GLU A 182 17.37 16.40 5.45
C GLU A 182 18.12 17.73 5.59
N HIS A 183 19.25 17.68 6.29
CA HIS A 183 20.15 18.82 6.39
C HIS A 183 20.97 18.96 5.12
N VAL A 184 20.79 20.05 4.38
CA VAL A 184 21.52 20.32 3.14
C VAL A 184 22.59 21.37 3.41
N PRO A 185 23.89 21.05 3.27
CA PRO A 185 24.93 22.05 3.40
C PRO A 185 24.67 23.20 2.43
N VAL A 186 24.78 24.44 2.92
CA VAL A 186 24.64 25.70 2.16
C VAL A 186 23.28 25.98 1.49
N LEU A 187 22.25 25.16 1.71
CA LEU A 187 20.87 25.40 1.27
C LEU A 187 19.90 25.24 2.46
N PRO A 188 18.65 25.74 2.36
CA PRO A 188 17.63 25.42 3.33
C PRO A 188 17.42 23.90 3.45
N ASP A 189 17.19 23.44 4.69
CA ASP A 189 16.85 22.05 4.96
C ASP A 189 15.61 21.62 4.15
N ARG A 190 15.59 20.35 3.74
CA ARG A 190 14.45 19.77 3.03
C ARG A 190 13.60 18.99 4.01
N GLU A 191 12.30 19.22 3.96
CA GLU A 191 11.33 18.53 4.80
C GLU A 191 10.56 17.51 3.97
N TYR A 192 10.47 16.29 4.49
CA TYR A 192 9.75 15.18 3.87
C TYR A 192 8.66 14.69 4.82
N ILE A 193 7.44 14.62 4.31
CA ILE A 193 6.28 14.14 5.06
C ILE A 193 5.97 12.71 4.65
N HIS A 194 6.04 11.80 5.62
CA HIS A 194 5.81 10.37 5.45
C HIS A 194 4.40 9.99 5.86
N ASP A 195 3.40 10.54 5.19
CA ASP A 195 2.02 10.11 5.40
C ASP A 195 1.83 8.63 4.95
N PRO A 196 0.99 7.85 5.65
CA PRO A 196 0.67 6.49 5.24
C PRO A 196 -0.11 6.50 3.92
N HIS A 197 0.23 5.53 3.07
CA HIS A 197 -0.41 5.34 1.77
C HIS A 197 -0.97 3.92 1.64
N ALA A 198 -1.96 3.77 0.77
CA ALA A 198 -2.52 2.48 0.38
C ALA A 198 -2.36 2.28 -1.12
N MET A 199 -1.96 1.09 -1.54
CA MET A 199 -1.98 0.70 -2.94
C MET A 199 -3.30 0.00 -3.26
N VAL A 200 -4.01 0.49 -4.28
CA VAL A 200 -5.30 -0.05 -4.73
C VAL A 200 -5.19 -0.42 -6.20
N ILE A 201 -5.52 -1.67 -6.52
CA ILE A 201 -5.51 -2.17 -7.90
C ILE A 201 -6.94 -2.37 -8.36
N PHE A 202 -7.34 -1.63 -9.39
CA PHE A 202 -8.61 -1.80 -10.08
C PHE A 202 -8.45 -2.75 -11.26
N ARG A 203 -9.29 -3.79 -11.27
CA ARG A 203 -9.41 -4.77 -12.34
C ARG A 203 -10.83 -4.67 -12.89
N LEU A 204 -10.98 -4.20 -14.12
CA LEU A 204 -12.28 -4.14 -14.79
C LEU A 204 -12.37 -5.29 -15.79
N LEU A 205 -13.32 -6.19 -15.56
CA LEU A 205 -13.51 -7.39 -16.36
C LEU A 205 -14.88 -7.35 -17.03
N ASP A 206 -14.94 -7.82 -18.28
CA ASP A 206 -16.20 -8.07 -18.98
C ASP A 206 -16.88 -9.37 -18.47
N SER A 207 -18.04 -9.69 -19.03
CA SER A 207 -18.79 -10.91 -18.69
C SER A 207 -18.07 -12.22 -19.02
N ARG A 208 -16.98 -12.17 -19.79
CA ARG A 208 -16.12 -13.31 -20.14
C ARG A 208 -14.85 -13.35 -19.27
N GLY A 209 -14.70 -12.42 -18.32
CA GLY A 209 -13.52 -12.30 -17.49
C GLY A 209 -12.32 -11.65 -18.19
N ILE A 210 -12.54 -11.01 -19.34
CA ILE A 210 -11.49 -10.34 -20.12
C ILE A 210 -11.38 -8.89 -19.65
N GLY A 211 -10.14 -8.39 -19.53
CA GLY A 211 -9.89 -6.99 -19.17
C GLY A 211 -10.55 -6.02 -20.15
N ALA A 212 -11.14 -4.94 -19.63
CA ALA A 212 -11.72 -3.87 -20.42
C ALA A 212 -10.79 -2.64 -20.37
N PRO A 213 -9.82 -2.50 -21.29
CA PRO A 213 -8.82 -1.43 -21.23
C PRO A 213 -9.36 -0.04 -21.60
N ASP A 214 -10.51 0.04 -22.28
CA ASP A 214 -11.05 1.29 -22.82
C ASP A 214 -11.96 2.05 -21.84
N VAL A 215 -12.18 1.54 -20.63
CA VAL A 215 -13.03 2.17 -19.61
C VAL A 215 -12.21 3.02 -18.65
N LYS A 216 -12.73 4.20 -18.32
CA LYS A 216 -12.09 5.10 -17.36
C LYS A 216 -12.70 4.91 -15.98
N VAL A 217 -11.83 4.76 -14.98
CA VAL A 217 -12.22 4.76 -13.57
C VAL A 217 -12.05 6.18 -13.03
N LEU A 218 -13.15 6.77 -12.58
CA LEU A 218 -13.18 8.09 -11.96
C LEU A 218 -13.48 7.94 -10.48
N LEU A 219 -12.54 8.36 -9.62
CA LEU A 219 -12.77 8.45 -8.18
C LEU A 219 -13.64 9.67 -7.88
N THR A 220 -14.45 9.58 -6.83
CA THR A 220 -15.42 10.63 -6.45
C THR A 220 -15.46 10.80 -4.94
N ALA A 221 -15.89 11.98 -4.48
CA ALA A 221 -15.96 12.34 -3.07
C ALA A 221 -17.18 13.21 -2.76
N GLY A 222 -17.47 13.37 -1.47
CA GLY A 222 -18.53 14.24 -0.96
C GLY A 222 -19.96 13.76 -1.24
N PRO A 223 -20.98 14.47 -0.70
CA PRO A 223 -22.38 14.03 -0.74
C PRO A 223 -22.96 13.79 -2.15
N ASN A 224 -22.40 14.45 -3.16
CA ASN A 224 -22.85 14.38 -4.54
C ASN A 224 -21.98 13.48 -5.44
N HIS A 225 -21.01 12.77 -4.86
CA HIS A 225 -20.02 11.98 -5.60
C HIS A 225 -19.34 12.81 -6.71
N ASP A 226 -18.84 13.98 -6.35
CA ASP A 226 -18.17 14.90 -7.26
C ASP A 226 -16.66 14.58 -7.30
N PRO A 227 -16.07 14.30 -8.47
CA PRO A 227 -14.62 14.11 -8.57
C PRO A 227 -13.81 15.35 -8.14
N ASN A 228 -14.38 16.56 -8.24
CA ASN A 228 -13.70 17.79 -7.83
C ASN A 228 -13.69 18.01 -6.31
N GLN A 229 -14.36 17.14 -5.55
CA GLN A 229 -14.36 17.18 -4.08
C GLN A 229 -13.35 16.21 -3.47
N LEU A 230 -12.52 15.53 -4.28
CA LEU A 230 -11.41 14.76 -3.73
C LEU A 230 -10.43 15.71 -3.03
N PRO A 231 -9.91 15.35 -1.84
CA PRO A 231 -8.98 16.24 -1.16
C PRO A 231 -7.67 16.36 -1.93
N GLU A 232 -6.97 17.48 -1.79
CA GLU A 232 -5.67 17.69 -2.44
C GLU A 232 -4.66 16.61 -2.05
N ASN A 233 -3.80 16.19 -2.99
CA ASN A 233 -2.76 15.17 -2.78
C ASN A 233 -3.28 13.78 -2.35
N PHE A 234 -4.56 13.47 -2.58
CA PHE A 234 -5.11 12.13 -2.28
C PHE A 234 -4.52 11.01 -3.16
N LEU A 235 -4.05 11.34 -4.37
CA LEU A 235 -3.46 10.41 -5.34
C LEU A 235 -1.98 10.76 -5.51
N ALA A 236 -1.12 10.01 -4.84
CA ALA A 236 0.33 10.21 -4.90
C ALA A 236 0.94 9.65 -6.19
N ASP A 237 0.41 8.54 -6.68
CA ASP A 237 0.84 7.95 -7.94
C ASP A 237 -0.29 7.15 -8.62
N ARG A 238 -0.22 7.01 -9.94
CA ARG A 238 -1.10 6.17 -10.76
C ARG A 238 -0.33 5.50 -11.89
N GLN A 239 -0.56 4.20 -12.07
CA GLN A 239 0.02 3.41 -13.15
C GLN A 239 -1.06 2.60 -13.85
N LEU A 240 -0.98 2.53 -15.19
CA LEU A 240 -1.75 1.60 -16.00
C LEU A 240 -0.80 0.51 -16.49
N ASN A 241 -1.09 -0.73 -16.15
CA ASN A 241 -0.39 -1.86 -16.75
C ASN A 241 -0.97 -2.13 -18.14
N LYS A 242 -0.17 -1.92 -19.19
CA LYS A 242 -0.65 -2.04 -20.58
C LYS A 242 -0.97 -3.49 -20.98
N ARG A 243 -0.38 -4.49 -20.32
CA ARG A 243 -0.60 -5.91 -20.62
C ARG A 243 -1.92 -6.42 -20.06
N SER A 244 -2.29 -5.97 -18.87
CA SER A 244 -3.51 -6.42 -18.17
C SER A 244 -4.68 -5.45 -18.26
N GLY A 245 -4.42 -4.17 -18.52
CA GLY A 245 -5.42 -3.09 -18.39
C GLY A 245 -5.69 -2.71 -16.92
N ASN A 246 -4.94 -3.26 -15.95
CA ASN A 246 -5.15 -2.96 -14.53
C ASN A 246 -4.65 -1.55 -14.19
N LEU A 247 -5.42 -0.84 -13.37
CA LEU A 247 -5.06 0.48 -12.86
C LEU A 247 -4.58 0.36 -11.41
N CYS A 248 -3.35 0.75 -11.15
CA CYS A 248 -2.75 0.78 -9.83
C CYS A 248 -2.71 2.22 -9.33
N PHE A 249 -3.42 2.51 -8.24
CA PHE A 249 -3.39 3.80 -7.58
C PHE A 249 -2.64 3.70 -6.25
N PHE A 250 -1.79 4.68 -5.99
CA PHE A 250 -1.16 4.88 -4.70
C PHE A 250 -1.83 6.07 -4.02
N LEU A 251 -2.72 5.75 -3.08
CA LEU A 251 -3.60 6.71 -2.44
C LEU A 251 -3.00 7.15 -1.11
N ASN A 252 -2.95 8.45 -0.86
CA ASN A 252 -2.59 8.99 0.45
C ASN A 252 -3.73 8.69 1.43
N HIS A 253 -3.51 7.70 2.29
CA HIS A 253 -4.50 7.22 3.24
C HIS A 253 -4.81 8.31 4.27
N ALA A 254 -3.80 9.04 4.76
CA ALA A 254 -3.99 10.13 5.72
C ALA A 254 -4.87 11.25 5.17
N THR A 255 -4.73 11.58 3.89
CA THR A 255 -5.61 12.54 3.21
C THR A 255 -7.06 12.04 3.14
N LEU A 256 -7.25 10.76 2.80
CA LEU A 256 -8.59 10.19 2.65
C LEU A 256 -9.29 9.96 3.99
N THR A 257 -8.59 9.56 5.04
CA THR A 257 -9.19 9.33 6.36
C THR A 257 -9.21 10.55 7.26
N GLY A 258 -8.49 11.60 6.86
CA GLY A 258 -8.19 12.72 7.72
C GLY A 258 -6.99 12.44 8.61
N CYS A 259 -6.27 13.51 8.94
CA CYS A 259 -5.10 13.44 9.80
C CYS A 259 -4.90 14.76 10.54
N PRO A 260 -4.52 14.74 11.83
CA PRO A 260 -4.07 15.93 12.52
C PRO A 260 -2.92 16.64 11.80
N ALA A 261 -2.66 17.88 12.23
CA ALA A 261 -1.50 18.62 11.77
C ALA A 261 -0.21 17.92 12.22
N ILE A 262 0.81 17.92 11.35
CA ILE A 262 2.15 17.45 11.70
C ILE A 262 2.90 18.64 12.30
N PRO A 263 3.42 18.51 13.54
CA PRO A 263 4.21 19.57 14.15
C PRO A 263 5.49 19.80 13.34
N GLY A 264 5.88 21.08 13.25
CA GLY A 264 7.17 21.46 12.68
C GLY A 264 8.31 21.29 13.67
N ARG A 265 9.50 21.74 13.25
CA ARG A 265 10.74 21.58 14.03
C ARG A 265 10.75 22.41 15.30
N LYS A 266 10.17 23.61 15.24
CA LYS A 266 10.09 24.54 16.37
C LYS A 266 8.78 24.38 17.12
N PRO A 267 8.76 24.67 18.43
CA PRO A 267 7.50 24.77 19.16
C PRO A 267 6.51 25.71 18.45
N ASN A 268 5.28 25.26 18.27
CA ASN A 268 4.18 25.96 17.56
C ASN A 268 4.33 26.09 16.03
N GLU A 269 5.38 25.53 15.44
CA GLU A 269 5.48 25.39 13.99
C GLU A 269 4.60 24.22 13.50
N ILE A 270 4.08 24.33 12.28
CA ILE A 270 3.27 23.30 11.64
C ILE A 270 3.91 23.00 10.28
N ALA A 271 4.48 21.79 10.13
CA ALA A 271 5.05 21.33 8.87
C ALA A 271 3.96 20.93 7.86
N ARG A 272 2.90 20.27 8.33
CA ARG A 272 1.70 19.96 7.53
C ARG A 272 0.44 20.36 8.28
N LYS A 273 -0.43 21.16 7.67
CA LYS A 273 -1.76 21.46 8.21
C LYS A 273 -2.59 20.18 8.36
N ALA A 274 -3.61 20.22 9.22
CA ALA A 274 -4.55 19.12 9.35
C ALA A 274 -5.22 18.81 8.00
N LEU A 275 -5.36 17.51 7.69
CA LEU A 275 -6.02 17.01 6.49
C LEU A 275 -7.47 16.70 6.82
N VAL A 276 -8.39 17.27 6.03
CA VAL A 276 -9.83 17.11 6.23
C VAL A 276 -10.36 16.13 5.19
N PRO A 277 -10.95 14.99 5.61
CA PRO A 277 -11.49 14.01 4.68
C PRO A 277 -12.80 14.54 4.06
N ARG A 278 -13.16 14.02 2.88
CA ARG A 278 -14.39 14.39 2.15
C ARG A 278 -15.24 13.17 1.78
N PRO A 279 -15.72 12.38 2.75
CA PRO A 279 -16.60 11.26 2.47
C PRO A 279 -18.00 11.73 2.01
N PRO A 280 -18.81 10.83 1.41
CA PRO A 280 -18.46 9.47 1.00
C PRO A 280 -17.52 9.46 -0.21
N TYR A 281 -16.54 8.56 -0.19
CA TYR A 281 -15.74 8.25 -1.37
C TYR A 281 -16.45 7.20 -2.22
N GLY A 282 -16.31 7.32 -3.53
CA GLY A 282 -16.88 6.36 -4.47
C GLY A 282 -16.10 6.31 -5.77
N LEU A 283 -16.61 5.51 -6.71
CA LEU A 283 -16.06 5.39 -8.05
C LEU A 283 -17.19 5.47 -9.08
N ARG A 284 -16.86 5.95 -10.27
CA ARG A 284 -17.69 5.90 -11.47
C ARG A 284 -16.88 5.24 -12.57
N ILE A 285 -17.50 4.28 -13.26
CA ILE A 285 -16.93 3.67 -14.47
C ILE A 285 -17.59 4.37 -15.64
N VAL A 286 -16.79 4.99 -16.50
CA VAL A 286 -17.28 5.63 -17.72
C VAL A 286 -16.68 4.93 -18.96
N PRO A 287 -17.47 4.76 -20.03
CA PRO A 287 -16.96 4.34 -21.33
C PRO A 287 -15.97 5.35 -21.92
#